data_AF-A0A3L9MGS5-F1
#
_entry.id   AF-A0A3L9MGS5-F1
#
_cell.length_a   1.000
_cell.length_b   1.000
_cell.length_c   1.000
_cell.angle_alpha   90.00
_cell.angle_beta   90.00
_cell.angle_gamma   90.00
#
_symmetry.space_group_name_H-M   'P 1'
#
loop_
_entity.id
_entity.type
_entity.pdbx_description
1 polymer ?
#
loop_
_entity_poly.entity_id
_entity_poly.type
_entity_poly.pdbx_seq_one_letter_code
_entity_poly.pdbx_strand_id
1 'polypeptide(L)'
;MHILIQILQILGAISLFIFAIKYLSENLQALSGSNFKRTLNQITYNNTSSIVAGTLFTTAIQSSSAASVCILGFINAGLINLKKAFGLILGANIGTTLTLWLVYLGLKFDFLMIALPLLFISLPFYLSKIKFRRKLGGIFFSLALLFISIHFIKEFIPAFDERIIQHLIVDLQNFGILTKLIFILIGLLLTIFVHFSAATITIAILLAEKGLPIELAAMMVLGANIGTTLTAHLVAVIGNYQTKLVALFHSFFNTVCAVLFFFIGGILLKQISNYTDNISVTIITFDIIVNIIGVILFFPFINKITSYSHQLLMKKKITTDKKVEFFSIPFGTNSDLYRNEANKKMINLAGTARQIVHTLGRMITESDEDKMIIFRERIYQLEKEGDDLEIEVNDFINDISSLDLPNENRLELHQLITLSHHLESVGDIAIKIAVIHRKRRLTNSYFTPKMRDYLVSLQSSLDQATTVLNQNLNDNDLELSIKEAENIEKTINSTYKDADNNLLRTIDKENLNALSAMYYKELIQHYEQLGDHLYRANKTIVKLNQQ
;
A
#
# COMPACT_ATOMS: atom_id res chain seq x y z
N MET A 1 49.76 9.34 2.41
CA MET A 1 48.93 10.06 1.42
C MET A 1 48.31 9.11 0.38
N HIS A 2 49.09 8.20 -0.23
CA HIS A 2 48.58 7.23 -1.23
C HIS A 2 47.45 6.32 -0.72
N ILE A 3 47.57 5.73 0.48
CA ILE A 3 46.54 4.84 1.05
C ILE A 3 45.21 5.58 1.29
N LEU A 4 45.27 6.82 1.81
CA LEU A 4 44.06 7.62 2.04
C LEU A 4 43.34 7.94 0.72
N ILE A 5 44.09 8.31 -0.32
CA ILE A 5 43.54 8.58 -1.65
C ILE A 5 42.93 7.30 -2.25
N GLN A 6 43.58 6.14 -2.10
CA GLN A 6 43.06 4.86 -2.57
C GLN A 6 41.77 4.45 -1.85
N ILE A 7 41.71 4.62 -0.53
CA ILE A 7 40.48 4.40 0.25
C ILE A 7 39.37 5.32 -0.25
N LEU A 8 39.67 6.61 -0.47
CA LEU A 8 38.69 7.57 -1.00
C LEU A 8 38.24 7.22 -2.43
N GLN A 9 39.13 6.71 -3.28
CA GLN A 9 38.81 6.24 -4.64
C GLN A 9 37.86 5.03 -4.61
N ILE A 10 38.13 4.06 -3.73
CA ILE A 10 37.26 2.89 -3.55
C ILE A 10 35.90 3.30 -2.98
N LEU A 11 35.88 4.15 -1.95
CA LEU A 11 34.63 4.68 -1.41
C LEU A 11 33.86 5.50 -2.45
N GLY A 12 34.54 6.25 -3.30
CA GLY A 12 33.95 6.97 -4.43
C GLY A 12 33.34 6.04 -5.47
N ALA A 13 34.05 4.98 -5.86
CA ALA A 13 33.56 3.98 -6.80
C ALA A 13 32.36 3.18 -6.25
N ILE A 14 32.40 2.82 -4.97
CA ILE A 14 31.26 2.23 -4.25
C ILE A 14 30.07 3.21 -4.18
N SER A 15 30.33 4.49 -3.89
CA SER A 15 29.28 5.51 -3.86
C SER A 15 28.61 5.69 -5.24
N LEU A 16 29.41 5.66 -6.31
CA LEU A 16 28.91 5.69 -7.69
C LEU A 16 28.09 4.45 -8.02
N PHE A 17 28.52 3.26 -7.59
CA PHE A 17 27.79 2.01 -7.75
C PHE A 17 26.42 2.06 -7.04
N ILE A 18 26.39 2.55 -5.80
CA ILE A 18 25.16 2.74 -5.02
C ILE A 18 24.23 3.74 -5.72
N PHE A 19 24.77 4.87 -6.18
CA PHE A 19 23.99 5.87 -6.92
C PHE A 19 23.38 5.29 -8.20
N ALA A 20 24.18 4.56 -8.99
CA ALA A 20 23.74 3.95 -10.24
C ALA A 20 22.58 2.97 -10.02
N ILE A 21 22.67 2.10 -9.01
CA ILE A 21 21.61 1.15 -8.69
C ILE A 21 20.36 1.83 -8.11
N LYS A 22 20.53 2.85 -7.26
CA LYS A 22 19.40 3.65 -6.76
C LYS A 22 18.65 4.31 -7.92
N TYR A 23 19.37 4.96 -8.82
CA TYR A 23 18.79 5.65 -9.98
C TYR A 23 18.15 4.67 -10.97
N LEU A 24 18.75 3.49 -11.16
CA LEU A 24 18.16 2.39 -11.93
C LEU A 24 16.80 1.99 -11.35
N SER A 25 16.76 1.78 -10.02
CA SER A 25 15.56 1.39 -9.28
C SER A 25 14.45 2.43 -9.41
N GLU A 26 14.73 3.72 -9.21
CA GLU A 26 13.75 4.80 -9.32
C GLU A 26 13.14 4.91 -10.73
N ASN A 27 13.94 4.72 -11.78
CA ASN A 27 13.45 4.76 -13.15
C ASN A 27 12.60 3.53 -13.52
N LEU A 28 12.96 2.34 -13.02
CA LEU A 28 12.15 1.12 -13.16
C LEU A 28 10.84 1.20 -12.38
N GLN A 29 10.87 1.73 -11.16
CA GLN A 29 9.68 1.98 -10.35
C GLN A 29 8.73 2.97 -11.04
N ALA A 30 9.26 4.07 -11.60
CA ALA A 30 8.45 5.06 -12.30
C ALA A 30 7.82 4.55 -13.61
N LEU A 31 8.34 3.46 -14.20
CA LEU A 31 7.72 2.75 -15.31
C LEU A 31 6.61 1.78 -14.86
N SER A 32 6.61 1.40 -13.58
CA SER A 32 5.67 0.44 -12.98
C SER A 32 4.32 1.08 -12.59
N GLY A 33 3.73 1.92 -13.46
CA GLY A 33 2.58 2.81 -13.19
C GLY A 33 1.24 2.16 -12.76
N SER A 34 0.12 2.87 -12.93
CA SER A 34 -1.25 2.52 -12.44
C SER A 34 -1.79 1.13 -12.81
N ASN A 35 -1.25 0.50 -13.85
CA ASN A 35 -1.59 -0.88 -14.24
C ASN A 35 -0.95 -1.96 -13.35
N PHE A 36 0.06 -1.59 -12.54
CA PHE A 36 0.80 -2.54 -11.71
C PHE A 36 -0.07 -3.23 -10.67
N LYS A 37 -1.11 -2.56 -10.14
CA LYS A 37 -2.11 -3.17 -9.24
C LYS A 37 -2.85 -4.35 -9.90
N ARG A 38 -3.31 -4.16 -11.15
CA ARG A 38 -4.03 -5.20 -11.91
C ARG A 38 -3.09 -6.34 -12.26
N THR A 39 -1.89 -6.01 -12.73
CA THR A 39 -0.84 -6.98 -13.07
C THR A 39 -0.38 -7.78 -11.86
N LEU A 40 -0.12 -7.14 -10.70
CA LEU A 40 0.33 -7.83 -9.49
C LEU A 40 -0.76 -8.76 -8.95
N ASN A 41 -2.02 -8.33 -8.90
CA ASN A 41 -3.13 -9.19 -8.45
C ASN A 41 -3.43 -10.34 -9.42
N GLN A 42 -3.26 -10.15 -10.73
CA GLN A 42 -3.40 -11.20 -11.74
C GLN A 42 -2.28 -12.23 -11.67
N ILE A 43 -1.05 -11.81 -11.40
CA ILE A 43 0.11 -12.72 -11.35
C ILE A 43 0.23 -13.41 -9.97
N THR A 44 -0.32 -12.84 -8.88
CA THR A 44 -0.27 -13.38 -7.51
C THR A 44 -1.53 -14.18 -7.09
N TYR A 45 -2.04 -15.05 -7.96
CA TYR A 45 -3.24 -15.86 -7.69
C TYR A 45 -3.02 -17.02 -6.71
N ASN A 46 -1.79 -17.53 -6.54
CA ASN A 46 -1.44 -18.54 -5.53
C ASN A 46 -0.05 -18.29 -4.92
N ASN A 47 0.39 -19.14 -3.97
CA ASN A 47 1.67 -18.96 -3.28
C ASN A 47 2.86 -19.07 -4.24
N THR A 48 2.83 -20.05 -5.13
CA THR A 48 3.90 -20.27 -6.12
C THR A 48 4.00 -19.09 -7.08
N SER A 49 2.87 -18.61 -7.59
CA SER A 49 2.80 -17.48 -8.49
C SER A 49 3.23 -16.19 -7.80
N SER A 50 2.96 -16.05 -6.49
CA SER A 50 3.46 -14.94 -5.68
C SER A 50 4.98 -14.95 -5.51
N ILE A 51 5.58 -16.12 -5.32
CA ILE A 51 7.04 -16.27 -5.29
C ILE A 51 7.64 -15.92 -6.65
N VAL A 52 7.11 -16.49 -7.73
CA VAL A 52 7.59 -16.18 -9.09
C VAL A 52 7.45 -14.68 -9.39
N ALA A 53 6.32 -14.06 -9.03
CA ALA A 53 6.12 -12.63 -9.17
C ALA A 53 7.17 -11.82 -8.39
N GLY A 54 7.45 -12.20 -7.14
CA GLY A 54 8.46 -11.54 -6.30
C GLY A 54 9.88 -11.67 -6.86
N THR A 55 10.22 -12.84 -7.39
CA THR A 55 11.49 -13.10 -8.08
C THR A 55 11.62 -12.20 -9.30
N LEU A 56 10.63 -12.21 -10.19
CA LEU A 56 10.65 -11.39 -11.41
C LEU A 56 10.67 -9.89 -11.09
N PHE A 57 9.87 -9.46 -10.10
CA PHE A 57 9.79 -8.07 -9.68
C PHE A 57 11.12 -7.57 -9.12
N THR A 58 11.76 -8.35 -8.26
CA THR A 58 13.05 -7.97 -7.66
C THR A 58 14.18 -8.06 -8.67
N THR A 59 14.14 -9.03 -9.57
CA THR A 59 15.07 -9.11 -10.70
C THR A 59 14.90 -7.91 -11.62
N ALA A 60 13.68 -7.47 -11.89
CA ALA A 60 13.43 -6.30 -12.72
C ALA A 60 13.96 -5.04 -12.02
N ILE A 61 13.65 -4.85 -10.73
CA ILE A 61 14.05 -3.69 -9.92
C ILE A 61 15.53 -3.70 -9.53
N GLN A 62 16.18 -4.85 -9.55
CA GLN A 62 17.58 -5.08 -9.14
C GLN A 62 17.88 -4.71 -7.67
N SER A 63 16.85 -4.62 -6.82
CA SER A 63 17.00 -4.28 -5.40
C SER A 63 15.91 -4.93 -4.58
N SER A 64 16.27 -5.90 -3.73
CA SER A 64 15.35 -6.52 -2.77
C SER A 64 14.88 -5.57 -1.71
N SER A 65 15.71 -4.61 -1.27
CA SER A 65 15.30 -3.55 -0.36
C SER A 65 14.15 -2.73 -0.97
N ALA A 66 14.31 -2.27 -2.22
CA ALA A 66 13.28 -1.52 -2.92
C ALA A 66 12.02 -2.37 -3.18
N ALA A 67 12.19 -3.61 -3.63
CA ALA A 67 11.09 -4.53 -3.84
C ALA A 67 10.32 -4.81 -2.54
N SER A 68 11.02 -5.00 -1.42
CA SER A 68 10.43 -5.21 -0.10
C SER A 68 9.67 -3.97 0.34
N VAL A 69 10.24 -2.77 0.22
CA VAL A 69 9.54 -1.50 0.52
C VAL A 69 8.23 -1.40 -0.29
N CYS A 70 8.23 -1.74 -1.57
CA CYS A 70 7.02 -1.76 -2.38
C CYS A 70 6.00 -2.79 -1.89
N ILE A 71 6.43 -4.03 -1.60
CA ILE A 71 5.55 -5.10 -1.08
C ILE A 71 4.94 -4.69 0.27
N LEU A 72 5.75 -4.12 1.17
CA LEU A 72 5.31 -3.59 2.45
C LEU A 72 4.35 -2.42 2.27
N GLY A 73 4.58 -1.53 1.30
CA GLY A 73 3.63 -0.47 0.94
C GLY A 73 2.30 -1.02 0.45
N PHE A 74 2.30 -2.07 -0.37
CA PHE A 74 1.08 -2.68 -0.89
C PHE A 74 0.25 -3.37 0.20
N ILE A 75 0.87 -4.06 1.14
CA ILE A 75 0.14 -4.64 2.27
C ILE A 75 -0.33 -3.55 3.25
N ASN A 76 0.46 -2.49 3.43
CA ASN A 76 0.05 -1.35 4.24
C ASN A 76 -1.23 -0.69 3.71
N ALA A 77 -1.32 -0.55 2.38
CA ALA A 77 -2.48 0.00 1.67
C ALA A 77 -3.62 -1.02 1.43
N GLY A 78 -3.53 -2.23 1.98
CA GLY A 78 -4.54 -3.28 1.81
C GLY A 78 -4.69 -3.81 0.38
N LEU A 79 -3.72 -3.52 -0.51
CA LEU A 79 -3.76 -3.90 -1.93
C LEU A 79 -3.44 -5.39 -2.15
N ILE A 80 -2.67 -5.98 -1.24
CA ILE A 80 -2.35 -7.40 -1.19
C ILE A 80 -2.56 -7.92 0.23
N ASN A 81 -2.96 -9.18 0.36
CA ASN A 81 -3.11 -9.82 1.67
C ASN A 81 -1.76 -10.38 2.19
N LEU A 82 -1.73 -10.73 3.47
CA LEU A 82 -0.54 -11.23 4.17
C LEU A 82 0.08 -12.47 3.49
N LYS A 83 -0.76 -13.39 3.01
CA LYS A 83 -0.31 -14.61 2.31
C LYS A 83 0.45 -14.29 1.02
N LYS A 84 -0.08 -13.38 0.21
CA LYS A 84 0.57 -12.92 -1.03
C LYS A 84 1.87 -12.17 -0.72
N ALA A 85 1.88 -11.31 0.30
CA ALA A 85 3.06 -10.56 0.71
C ALA A 85 4.21 -11.47 1.16
N PHE A 86 3.93 -12.52 1.96
CA PHE A 86 4.94 -13.51 2.32
C PHE A 86 5.52 -14.21 1.09
N GLY A 87 4.67 -14.63 0.14
CA GLY A 87 5.12 -15.22 -1.12
C GLY A 87 6.01 -14.27 -1.93
N LEU A 88 5.62 -13.00 -2.06
CA LEU A 88 6.39 -11.99 -2.78
C LEU A 88 7.76 -11.72 -2.12
N ILE A 89 7.85 -11.67 -0.79
CA ILE A 89 9.12 -11.51 -0.05
C ILE A 89 10.05 -12.70 -0.25
N LEU A 90 9.52 -13.93 -0.19
CA LEU A 90 10.30 -15.13 -0.49
C LEU A 90 10.87 -15.10 -1.92
N GLY A 91 10.03 -14.70 -2.89
CA GLY A 91 10.48 -14.48 -4.27
C GLY A 91 11.54 -13.40 -4.40
N ALA A 92 11.40 -12.29 -3.67
CA ALA A 92 12.34 -11.18 -3.73
C ALA A 92 13.78 -11.59 -3.35
N ASN A 93 13.91 -12.47 -2.36
CA ASN A 93 15.21 -13.01 -1.97
C ASN A 93 15.83 -13.86 -3.09
N ILE A 94 15.04 -14.66 -3.83
CA ILE A 94 15.53 -15.36 -5.03
C ILE A 94 15.93 -14.35 -6.12
N GLY A 95 15.12 -13.32 -6.37
CA GLY A 95 15.39 -12.34 -7.43
C GLY A 95 16.70 -11.58 -7.25
N THR A 96 17.11 -11.33 -6.00
CA THR A 96 18.37 -10.64 -5.67
C THR A 96 19.60 -11.42 -6.15
N THR A 97 19.51 -12.74 -6.19
CA THR A 97 20.63 -13.60 -6.61
C THR A 97 21.01 -13.40 -8.09
N LEU A 98 20.06 -12.96 -8.93
CA LEU A 98 20.33 -12.64 -10.33
C LEU A 98 21.12 -11.33 -10.50
N THR A 99 21.01 -10.40 -9.55
CA THR A 99 21.84 -9.19 -9.51
C THR A 99 23.32 -9.54 -9.40
N LEU A 100 23.66 -10.57 -8.62
CA LEU A 100 25.05 -11.01 -8.46
C LEU A 100 25.65 -11.56 -9.75
N TRP A 101 24.86 -12.23 -10.58
CA TRP A 101 25.31 -12.67 -11.90
C TRP A 101 25.61 -11.50 -12.84
N LEU A 102 24.79 -10.43 -12.80
CA LEU A 102 25.07 -9.22 -13.55
C LEU A 102 26.37 -8.56 -13.09
N VAL A 103 26.62 -8.53 -11.79
CA VAL A 103 27.88 -7.99 -11.23
C VAL A 103 29.06 -8.87 -11.60
N TYR A 104 28.95 -10.20 -11.49
CA TYR A 104 30.02 -11.12 -11.89
C TYR A 104 30.36 -11.04 -13.38
N LEU A 105 29.34 -10.98 -14.24
CA LEU A 105 29.55 -10.67 -15.65
C LEU A 105 30.34 -9.38 -15.74
N GLY A 106 29.85 -8.30 -15.08
CA GLY A 106 30.47 -6.99 -14.86
C GLY A 106 31.97 -7.00 -14.54
N LEU A 107 32.41 -7.90 -13.67
CA LEU A 107 33.81 -8.03 -13.24
C LEU A 107 34.69 -8.76 -14.26
N LYS A 108 34.10 -9.70 -15.01
CA LYS A 108 34.81 -10.58 -15.95
C LYS A 108 35.09 -9.92 -17.30
N PHE A 109 34.16 -9.12 -17.82
CA PHE A 109 34.35 -8.37 -19.07
C PHE A 109 34.72 -6.92 -18.78
N ASP A 110 35.47 -6.28 -19.68
CA ASP A 110 35.78 -4.85 -19.54
C ASP A 110 34.59 -4.03 -20.05
N PHE A 111 33.59 -3.83 -19.18
CA PHE A 111 32.33 -3.21 -19.59
C PHE A 111 32.47 -1.75 -20.01
N LEU A 112 33.64 -1.10 -19.92
CA LEU A 112 33.82 0.20 -20.58
C LEU A 112 33.42 0.15 -22.06
N MET A 113 33.67 -0.98 -22.74
CA MET A 113 33.27 -1.18 -24.14
C MET A 113 31.75 -1.20 -24.36
N ILE A 114 30.96 -1.54 -23.34
CA ILE A 114 29.49 -1.60 -23.39
C ILE A 114 28.88 -0.35 -22.74
N ALA A 115 29.46 0.12 -21.65
CA ALA A 115 29.00 1.23 -20.83
C ALA A 115 29.03 2.54 -21.59
N LEU A 116 30.10 2.84 -22.32
CA LEU A 116 30.20 4.09 -23.08
C LEU A 116 29.18 4.17 -24.23
N PRO A 117 28.99 3.13 -25.08
CA PRO A 117 27.88 3.11 -26.04
C PRO A 117 26.51 3.18 -25.39
N LEU A 118 26.30 2.48 -24.26
CA LEU A 118 25.02 2.50 -23.55
C LEU A 118 24.71 3.90 -22.97
N LEU A 119 25.75 4.60 -22.48
CA LEU A 119 25.64 5.98 -22.00
C LEU A 119 25.30 6.93 -23.16
N PHE A 120 25.92 6.74 -24.33
CA PHE A 120 25.57 7.49 -25.54
C PHE A 120 24.11 7.26 -25.97
N ILE A 121 23.64 6.01 -25.99
CA ILE A 121 22.25 5.65 -26.30
C ILE A 121 21.28 6.22 -25.27
N SER A 122 21.70 6.33 -24.00
CA SER A 122 20.84 6.83 -22.93
C SER A 122 20.42 8.30 -23.13
N LEU A 123 21.29 9.12 -23.72
CA LEU A 123 21.13 10.57 -23.86
C LEU A 123 19.88 10.96 -24.69
N PRO A 124 19.67 10.47 -25.94
CA PRO A 124 18.48 10.84 -26.72
C PRO A 124 17.18 10.35 -26.07
N PHE A 125 17.21 9.20 -25.38
CA PHE A 125 16.05 8.72 -24.63
C PHE A 125 15.76 9.62 -23.42
N TYR A 126 16.80 10.01 -22.67
CA TYR A 126 16.70 10.89 -21.50
C TYR A 126 16.16 12.28 -21.85
N LEU A 127 16.60 12.84 -22.98
CA LEU A 127 16.13 14.14 -23.50
C LEU A 127 14.74 14.08 -24.15
N SER A 128 14.13 12.90 -24.24
CA SER A 128 12.81 12.75 -24.85
C SER A 128 11.71 13.45 -24.04
N LYS A 129 10.79 14.12 -24.74
CA LYS A 129 9.57 14.67 -24.13
C LYS A 129 8.57 13.60 -23.68
N ILE A 130 8.70 12.36 -24.18
CA ILE A 130 7.81 11.25 -23.82
C ILE A 130 8.26 10.64 -22.49
N LYS A 131 7.40 10.69 -21.46
CA LYS A 131 7.69 10.22 -20.08
C LYS A 131 8.27 8.80 -20.04
N PHE A 132 7.70 7.86 -20.82
CA PHE A 132 8.18 6.48 -20.92
C PHE A 132 9.62 6.39 -21.48
N ARG A 133 9.90 7.08 -22.60
CA ARG A 133 11.24 7.08 -23.22
C ARG A 133 12.28 7.73 -22.33
N ARG A 134 11.92 8.81 -21.62
CA ARG A 134 12.78 9.46 -20.63
C ARG A 134 13.20 8.50 -19.51
N LYS A 135 12.26 7.69 -19.02
CA LYS A 135 12.56 6.67 -18.00
C LYS A 135 13.41 5.51 -18.54
N LEU A 136 13.20 5.08 -19.78
CA LEU A 136 14.13 4.15 -20.44
C LEU A 136 15.54 4.74 -20.59
N GLY A 137 15.65 6.03 -20.91
CA GLY A 137 16.93 6.74 -20.92
C GLY A 137 17.61 6.74 -19.55
N GLY A 138 16.84 7.00 -18.48
CA GLY A 138 17.33 6.86 -17.11
C GLY A 138 17.83 5.45 -16.78
N ILE A 139 17.16 4.40 -17.26
CA ILE A 139 17.60 3.00 -17.08
C ILE A 139 18.93 2.74 -17.78
N PHE A 140 19.06 3.10 -19.07
CA PHE A 140 20.31 2.91 -19.81
C PHE A 140 21.47 3.70 -19.21
N PHE A 141 21.21 4.94 -18.78
CA PHE A 141 22.18 5.77 -18.09
C PHE A 141 22.65 5.12 -16.78
N SER A 142 21.72 4.60 -15.99
CA SER A 142 22.02 3.93 -14.72
C SER A 142 22.82 2.64 -14.93
N LEU A 143 22.49 1.84 -15.94
CA LEU A 143 23.25 0.64 -16.30
C LEU A 143 24.67 0.98 -16.76
N ALA A 144 24.84 2.06 -17.53
CA ALA A 144 26.16 2.51 -17.94
C ALA A 144 27.02 2.97 -16.75
N LEU A 145 26.44 3.76 -15.83
CA LEU A 145 27.13 4.17 -14.59
C LEU A 145 27.46 2.98 -13.69
N LEU A 146 26.58 1.98 -13.62
CA LEU A 146 26.81 0.75 -12.86
C LEU A 146 28.07 0.04 -13.40
N PHE A 147 28.17 -0.14 -14.72
CA PHE A 147 29.34 -0.74 -15.33
C PHE A 147 30.63 0.08 -15.16
N ILE A 148 30.56 1.41 -15.31
CA ILE A 148 31.70 2.32 -15.05
C ILE A 148 32.18 2.19 -13.60
N SER A 149 31.25 2.13 -12.64
CA SER A 149 31.60 1.97 -11.23
C SER A 149 32.25 0.63 -10.92
N ILE A 150 31.79 -0.47 -11.54
CA ILE A 150 32.43 -1.79 -11.41
C ILE A 150 33.86 -1.76 -11.98
N HIS A 151 34.08 -1.10 -13.11
CA HIS A 151 35.41 -0.92 -13.67
C HIS A 151 36.35 -0.20 -12.67
N PHE A 152 35.91 0.93 -12.10
CA PHE A 152 36.70 1.64 -11.09
C PHE A 152 36.91 0.83 -9.80
N ILE A 153 35.90 0.10 -9.33
CA ILE A 153 36.04 -0.82 -8.20
C ILE A 153 37.16 -1.83 -8.51
N LYS A 154 37.12 -2.47 -9.69
CA LYS A 154 38.15 -3.43 -10.14
C LYS A 154 39.54 -2.79 -10.26
N GLU A 155 39.64 -1.56 -10.73
CA GLU A 155 40.90 -0.83 -10.92
C GLU A 155 41.55 -0.41 -9.59
N PHE A 156 40.74 -0.04 -8.59
CA PHE A 156 41.25 0.46 -7.31
C PHE A 156 41.51 -0.63 -6.26
N ILE A 157 40.95 -1.83 -6.42
CA ILE A 157 41.17 -2.97 -5.50
C ILE A 157 42.61 -3.52 -5.44
N PRO A 158 43.40 -3.55 -6.52
CA PRO A 158 44.82 -3.91 -6.47
C PRO A 158 45.66 -3.06 -5.50
N ALA A 159 45.11 -1.97 -4.94
CA ALA A 159 45.77 -1.12 -3.96
C ALA A 159 45.83 -1.69 -2.52
N PHE A 160 45.05 -2.72 -2.18
CA PHE A 160 45.20 -3.40 -0.89
C PHE A 160 46.40 -4.33 -0.95
N ASP A 161 47.44 -4.02 -0.16
CA ASP A 161 48.57 -4.91 0.03
C ASP A 161 48.05 -6.27 0.54
N GLU A 162 48.34 -7.35 -0.20
CA GLU A 162 47.97 -8.72 0.19
C GLU A 162 48.41 -9.03 1.62
N ARG A 163 49.47 -8.37 2.09
CA ARG A 163 49.97 -8.45 3.47
C ARG A 163 48.95 -8.02 4.52
N ILE A 164 48.13 -6.98 4.26
CA ILE A 164 47.11 -6.51 5.23
C ILE A 164 46.01 -7.55 5.41
N ILE A 165 45.54 -8.14 4.30
CA ILE A 165 44.52 -9.20 4.33
C ILE A 165 45.10 -10.46 4.97
N GLN A 166 46.35 -10.83 4.67
CA GLN A 166 47.04 -11.95 5.30
C GLN A 166 47.21 -11.77 6.82
N HIS A 167 47.59 -10.56 7.29
CA HIS A 167 47.65 -10.28 8.73
C HIS A 167 46.28 -10.38 9.41
N LEU A 168 45.24 -9.85 8.78
CA LEU A 168 43.86 -9.96 9.28
C LEU A 168 43.41 -11.44 9.36
N ILE A 169 43.80 -12.27 8.40
CA ILE A 169 43.50 -13.70 8.37
C ILE A 169 44.24 -14.46 9.47
N VAL A 170 45.54 -14.19 9.68
CA VAL A 170 46.36 -14.88 10.69
C VAL A 170 45.84 -14.59 12.10
N ASP A 171 45.46 -13.34 12.38
CA ASP A 171 44.92 -12.96 13.70
C ASP A 171 43.53 -13.56 13.94
N LEU A 172 42.71 -13.71 12.89
CA LEU A 172 41.34 -14.18 12.98
C LEU A 172 41.17 -15.71 12.85
N GLN A 173 42.15 -16.44 12.32
CA GLN A 173 42.09 -17.91 12.19
C GLN A 173 41.98 -18.63 13.55
N ASN A 174 42.49 -18.03 14.62
CA ASN A 174 42.56 -18.65 15.95
C ASN A 174 41.21 -18.72 16.71
N PHE A 175 40.18 -18.03 16.24
CA PHE A 175 38.92 -17.87 16.98
C PHE A 175 37.79 -18.82 16.51
N GLY A 176 38.02 -19.67 15.51
CA GLY A 176 37.11 -20.74 15.09
C GLY A 176 35.68 -20.27 14.77
N ILE A 177 34.71 -20.68 15.59
CA ILE A 177 33.28 -20.32 15.45
C ILE A 177 33.06 -18.80 15.60
N LEU A 178 33.80 -18.15 16.49
CA LEU A 178 33.67 -16.71 16.74
C LEU A 178 34.08 -15.89 15.51
N THR A 179 35.10 -16.34 14.76
CA THR A 179 35.48 -15.72 13.49
C THR A 179 34.34 -15.71 12.50
N LYS A 180 33.63 -16.83 12.35
CA LYS A 180 32.47 -16.93 11.43
C LYS A 180 31.36 -15.94 11.83
N LEU A 181 31.08 -15.81 13.12
CA LEU A 181 30.10 -14.84 13.64
C LEU A 181 30.51 -13.39 13.38
N ILE A 182 31.80 -13.08 13.53
CA ILE A 182 32.35 -11.75 13.22
C ILE A 182 32.13 -11.42 11.74
N PHE A 183 32.39 -12.35 10.82
CA PHE A 183 32.19 -12.12 9.39
C PHE A 183 30.71 -12.00 9.01
N ILE A 184 29.78 -12.71 9.68
CA ILE A 184 28.34 -12.45 9.57
C ILE A 184 28.02 -11.02 10.01
N LEU A 185 28.54 -10.59 11.17
CA LEU A 185 28.29 -9.25 11.69
C LEU A 185 28.84 -8.16 10.76
N ILE A 186 30.02 -8.35 10.18
CA ILE A 186 30.60 -7.44 9.19
C ILE A 186 29.68 -7.33 7.97
N GLY A 187 29.24 -8.46 7.41
CA GLY A 187 28.32 -8.46 6.26
C GLY A 187 26.98 -7.78 6.57
N LEU A 188 26.45 -8.00 7.78
CA LEU A 188 25.22 -7.37 8.27
C LEU A 188 25.40 -5.86 8.38
N LEU A 189 26.45 -5.39 9.07
CA LEU A 189 26.69 -3.96 9.27
C LEU A 189 26.98 -3.24 7.96
N LEU A 190 27.83 -3.79 7.11
CA LEU A 190 28.10 -3.23 5.78
C LEU A 190 26.81 -3.09 4.98
N THR A 191 25.95 -4.10 4.98
CA THR A 191 24.67 -4.04 4.26
C THR A 191 23.69 -3.07 4.89
N ILE A 192 23.71 -2.90 6.22
CA ILE A 192 22.90 -1.88 6.88
C ILE A 192 23.36 -0.47 6.46
N PHE A 193 24.65 -0.20 6.44
CA PHE A 193 25.18 1.12 6.05
C PHE A 193 25.00 1.40 4.54
N VAL A 194 25.23 0.39 3.70
CA VAL A 194 25.15 0.52 2.24
C VAL A 194 23.72 0.36 1.72
N HIS A 195 22.82 -0.24 2.51
CA HIS A 195 21.43 -0.58 2.18
C HIS A 195 21.25 -1.52 0.97
N PHE A 196 22.33 -2.13 0.47
CA PHE A 196 22.33 -2.96 -0.74
C PHE A 196 23.23 -4.20 -0.59
N SER A 197 22.65 -5.39 -0.48
CA SER A 197 23.39 -6.64 -0.23
C SER A 197 24.34 -7.03 -1.36
N ALA A 198 23.97 -6.78 -2.62
CA ALA A 198 24.84 -7.13 -3.75
C ALA A 198 26.17 -6.35 -3.72
N ALA A 199 26.20 -5.11 -3.20
CA ALA A 199 27.48 -4.42 -2.96
C ALA A 199 28.32 -5.14 -1.91
N THR A 200 27.73 -5.50 -0.77
CA THR A 200 28.43 -6.22 0.30
C THR A 200 28.95 -7.59 -0.14
N ILE A 201 28.13 -8.33 -0.90
CA ILE A 201 28.53 -9.63 -1.45
C ILE A 201 29.65 -9.47 -2.48
N THR A 202 29.62 -8.41 -3.28
CA THR A 202 30.73 -8.07 -4.19
C THR A 202 32.02 -7.82 -3.41
N ILE A 203 31.96 -7.06 -2.31
CA ILE A 203 33.12 -6.87 -1.43
C ILE A 203 33.62 -8.22 -0.88
N ALA A 204 32.71 -9.12 -0.45
CA ALA A 204 33.10 -10.45 0.03
C ALA A 204 33.79 -11.30 -1.04
N ILE A 205 33.29 -11.27 -2.29
CA ILE A 205 33.90 -11.92 -3.44
C ILE A 205 35.32 -11.40 -3.67
N LEU A 206 35.48 -10.08 -3.68
CA LEU A 206 36.77 -9.43 -3.93
C LEU A 206 37.79 -9.74 -2.83
N LEU A 207 37.36 -9.78 -1.57
CA LEU A 207 38.22 -10.19 -0.46
C LEU A 207 38.65 -11.66 -0.59
N ALA A 208 37.74 -12.54 -1.05
CA ALA A 208 38.05 -13.94 -1.29
C ALA A 208 39.06 -14.13 -2.42
N GLU A 209 38.94 -13.36 -3.52
CA GLU A 209 39.93 -13.34 -4.59
C GLU A 209 41.32 -12.85 -4.13
N LYS A 210 41.37 -12.07 -3.04
CA LYS A 210 42.60 -11.59 -2.40
C LYS A 210 43.10 -12.48 -1.26
N GLY A 211 42.54 -13.68 -1.10
CA GLY A 211 43.03 -14.70 -0.17
C GLY A 211 42.21 -14.85 1.12
N LEU A 212 41.10 -14.11 1.30
CA LEU A 212 40.16 -14.41 2.37
C LEU A 212 39.59 -15.83 2.18
N PRO A 213 39.59 -16.69 3.21
CA PRO A 213 38.99 -18.01 3.10
C PRO A 213 37.54 -17.92 2.61
N ILE A 214 37.20 -18.72 1.58
CA ILE A 214 35.87 -18.71 0.93
C ILE A 214 34.75 -18.88 1.96
N GLU A 215 34.98 -19.68 3.00
CA GLU A 215 34.01 -19.87 4.08
C GLU A 215 33.70 -18.57 4.83
N LEU A 216 34.69 -17.71 5.09
CA LEU A 216 34.48 -16.42 5.76
C LEU A 216 33.80 -15.41 4.83
N ALA A 217 34.11 -15.43 3.53
CA ALA A 217 33.39 -14.65 2.55
C ALA A 217 31.90 -15.06 2.48
N ALA A 218 31.62 -16.36 2.51
CA ALA A 218 30.25 -16.88 2.57
C ALA A 218 29.52 -16.48 3.87
N MET A 219 30.21 -16.40 5.00
CA MET A 219 29.63 -15.85 6.24
C MET A 219 29.24 -14.38 6.08
N MET A 220 30.03 -13.55 5.37
CA MET A 220 29.61 -12.18 5.04
C MET A 220 28.36 -12.15 4.17
N VAL A 221 28.20 -13.09 3.23
CA VAL A 221 26.99 -13.21 2.40
C VAL A 221 25.76 -13.47 3.27
N LEU A 222 25.84 -14.42 4.21
CA LEU A 222 24.75 -14.67 5.15
C LEU A 222 24.39 -13.42 5.97
N GLY A 223 25.42 -12.69 6.44
CA GLY A 223 25.27 -11.40 7.10
C GLY A 223 24.54 -10.37 6.23
N ALA A 224 24.93 -10.27 4.95
CA ALA A 224 24.33 -9.34 4.01
C ALA A 224 22.83 -9.63 3.77
N ASN A 225 22.47 -10.91 3.69
CA ASN A 225 21.07 -11.33 3.54
C ASN A 225 20.23 -10.96 4.77
N ILE A 226 20.78 -11.07 5.99
CA ILE A 226 20.12 -10.55 7.20
C ILE A 226 20.02 -9.03 7.16
N GLY A 227 21.11 -8.32 6.85
CA GLY A 227 21.17 -6.86 6.87
C GLY A 227 20.15 -6.19 5.95
N THR A 228 19.85 -6.80 4.80
CA THR A 228 18.84 -6.33 3.83
C THR A 228 17.46 -6.11 4.46
N THR A 229 17.13 -6.91 5.48
CA THR A 229 15.81 -6.89 6.14
C THR A 229 15.56 -5.65 7.00
N LEU A 230 16.60 -4.88 7.34
CA LEU A 230 16.45 -3.63 8.09
C LEU A 230 15.53 -2.65 7.38
N THR A 231 15.59 -2.59 6.05
CA THR A 231 14.76 -1.67 5.24
C THR A 231 13.27 -1.97 5.42
N ALA A 232 12.89 -3.24 5.50
CA ALA A 232 11.52 -3.65 5.80
C ALA A 232 11.09 -3.23 7.21
N HIS A 233 12.00 -3.31 8.19
CA HIS A 233 11.72 -2.83 9.56
C HIS A 233 11.50 -1.32 9.60
N LEU A 234 12.32 -0.54 8.90
CA LEU A 234 12.14 0.92 8.83
C LEU A 234 10.76 1.29 8.28
N VAL A 235 10.30 0.59 7.24
CA VAL A 235 8.93 0.77 6.71
C VAL A 235 7.87 0.29 7.70
N ALA A 236 8.12 -0.80 8.40
CA ALA A 236 7.19 -1.34 9.38
C ALA A 236 7.02 -0.49 10.64
N VAL A 237 8.00 0.35 11.01
CA VAL A 237 7.86 1.31 12.12
C VAL A 237 6.63 2.19 11.91
N ILE A 238 6.47 2.69 10.67
CA ILE A 238 5.37 3.57 10.25
C ILE A 238 4.20 2.81 9.59
N GLY A 239 4.25 1.48 9.59
CA GLY A 239 3.26 0.62 8.94
C GLY A 239 2.24 0.01 9.89
N ASN A 240 1.11 -0.44 9.32
CA ASN A 240 0.07 -1.17 10.02
C ASN A 240 0.58 -2.54 10.57
N TYR A 241 -0.23 -3.23 11.36
CA TYR A 241 0.17 -4.51 11.96
C TYR A 241 0.56 -5.58 10.92
N GLN A 242 -0.11 -5.62 9.76
CA GLN A 242 0.22 -6.56 8.70
C GLN A 242 1.60 -6.25 8.09
N THR A 243 1.93 -4.98 7.90
CA THR A 243 3.26 -4.51 7.48
C THR A 243 4.35 -4.95 8.47
N LYS A 244 4.09 -4.83 9.77
CA LYS A 244 5.00 -5.31 10.84
C LYS A 244 5.22 -6.81 10.78
N LEU A 245 4.17 -7.59 10.55
CA LEU A 245 4.29 -9.04 10.37
C LEU A 245 5.13 -9.42 9.14
N VAL A 246 4.99 -8.69 8.03
CA VAL A 246 5.80 -8.94 6.83
C VAL A 246 7.28 -8.62 7.07
N ALA A 247 7.60 -7.52 7.73
CA ALA A 247 8.98 -7.20 8.11
C ALA A 247 9.59 -8.25 9.05
N LEU A 248 8.83 -8.67 10.07
CA LEU A 248 9.24 -9.73 10.99
C LEU A 248 9.44 -11.06 10.27
N PHE A 249 8.53 -11.43 9.36
CA PHE A 249 8.66 -12.62 8.53
C PHE A 249 9.92 -12.57 7.67
N HIS A 250 10.22 -11.42 7.03
CA HIS A 250 11.42 -11.25 6.21
C HIS A 250 12.71 -11.45 7.00
N SER A 251 12.77 -10.89 8.21
CA SER A 251 13.91 -11.04 9.12
C SER A 251 14.04 -12.46 9.67
N PHE A 252 12.92 -13.05 10.09
CA PHE A 252 12.87 -14.41 10.60
C PHE A 252 13.35 -15.41 9.53
N PHE A 253 12.85 -15.28 8.30
CA PHE A 253 13.28 -16.08 7.16
C PHE A 253 14.80 -16.02 6.95
N ASN A 254 15.36 -14.81 6.81
CA ASN A 254 16.79 -14.65 6.52
C ASN A 254 17.67 -15.11 7.69
N THR A 255 17.24 -14.86 8.92
CA THR A 255 17.96 -15.30 10.12
C THR A 255 17.96 -16.83 10.24
N VAL A 256 16.84 -17.49 10.00
CA VAL A 256 16.76 -18.96 10.02
C VAL A 256 17.64 -19.56 8.92
N CYS A 257 17.64 -18.99 7.72
CA CYS A 257 18.53 -19.43 6.64
C CYS A 257 20.00 -19.25 7.04
N ALA A 258 20.37 -18.08 7.57
CA ALA A 258 21.73 -17.82 8.03
C ALA A 258 22.18 -18.78 9.14
N VAL A 259 21.33 -19.06 10.12
CA VAL A 259 21.63 -20.04 11.19
C VAL A 259 21.80 -21.44 10.63
N LEU A 260 20.92 -21.87 9.71
CA LEU A 260 21.05 -23.18 9.08
C LEU A 260 22.39 -23.30 8.35
N PHE A 261 22.69 -22.36 7.45
CA PHE A 261 23.89 -22.37 6.62
C PHE A 261 25.17 -21.96 7.35
N PHE A 262 25.06 -21.42 8.57
CA PHE A 262 26.22 -21.29 9.46
C PHE A 262 26.82 -22.66 9.79
N PHE A 263 26.00 -23.68 10.03
CA PHE A 263 26.47 -25.02 10.38
C PHE A 263 26.81 -25.87 9.16
N ILE A 264 25.98 -25.83 8.11
CA ILE A 264 26.15 -26.69 6.93
C ILE A 264 26.91 -26.01 5.77
N GLY A 265 27.17 -24.70 5.86
CA GLY A 265 27.70 -23.90 4.75
C GLY A 265 29.08 -24.36 4.29
N GLY A 266 29.98 -24.75 5.20
CA GLY A 266 31.30 -25.27 4.84
C GLY A 266 31.22 -26.56 4.00
N ILE A 267 30.28 -27.45 4.31
CA ILE A 267 30.04 -28.69 3.52
C ILE A 267 29.52 -28.33 2.13
N LEU A 268 28.56 -27.40 2.07
CA LEU A 268 27.99 -26.94 0.81
C LEU A 268 29.05 -26.29 -0.09
N LEU A 269 29.90 -25.41 0.47
CA LEU A 269 30.99 -24.77 -0.26
C LEU A 269 31.96 -25.80 -0.85
N LYS A 270 32.33 -26.83 -0.08
CA LYS A 270 33.16 -27.93 -0.56
C LYS A 270 32.51 -28.71 -1.70
N GLN A 271 31.19 -28.88 -1.67
CA GLN A 271 30.47 -29.51 -2.77
C GLN A 271 30.44 -28.63 -4.01
N ILE A 272 30.20 -27.32 -3.87
CA ILE A 272 30.20 -26.37 -4.99
C ILE A 272 31.59 -26.30 -5.64
N SER A 273 32.66 -26.26 -4.83
CA SER A 273 34.03 -26.19 -5.33
C SER A 273 34.46 -27.42 -6.13
N ASN A 274 33.78 -28.57 -5.99
CA ASN A 274 34.03 -29.73 -6.85
C ASN A 274 33.57 -29.52 -8.31
N TYR A 275 32.69 -28.53 -8.56
CA TYR A 275 32.14 -28.24 -9.88
C TYR A 275 32.74 -26.98 -10.52
N THR A 276 33.40 -26.12 -9.74
CA THR A 276 34.02 -24.90 -10.25
C THR A 276 35.20 -24.45 -9.40
N ASP A 277 36.31 -24.08 -10.04
CA ASP A 277 37.47 -23.48 -9.38
C ASP A 277 37.35 -21.96 -9.23
N ASN A 278 36.28 -21.36 -9.79
CA ASN A 278 36.11 -19.91 -9.77
C ASN A 278 35.49 -19.46 -8.43
N ILE A 279 36.24 -18.67 -7.66
CA ILE A 279 35.85 -18.15 -6.34
C ILE A 279 34.55 -17.34 -6.42
N SER A 280 34.46 -16.42 -7.38
CA SER A 280 33.26 -15.61 -7.62
C SER A 280 32.02 -16.49 -7.87
N VAL A 281 32.13 -17.46 -8.78
CA VAL A 281 31.02 -18.38 -9.10
C VAL A 281 30.64 -19.24 -7.89
N THR A 282 31.62 -19.66 -7.07
CA THR A 282 31.37 -20.44 -5.86
C THR A 282 30.52 -19.67 -4.86
N ILE A 283 30.86 -18.41 -4.60
CA ILE A 283 30.13 -17.55 -3.64
C ILE A 283 28.73 -17.19 -4.16
N ILE A 284 28.58 -16.90 -5.45
CA ILE A 284 27.27 -16.60 -6.06
C ILE A 284 26.37 -17.83 -6.04
N THR A 285 26.92 -19.01 -6.38
CA THR A 285 26.19 -20.28 -6.31
C THR A 285 25.77 -20.59 -4.88
N PHE A 286 26.64 -20.32 -3.90
CA PHE A 286 26.31 -20.46 -2.49
C PHE A 286 25.09 -19.60 -2.11
N ASP A 287 25.09 -18.31 -2.46
CA ASP A 287 23.96 -17.41 -2.19
C ASP A 287 22.65 -17.89 -2.83
N ILE A 288 22.72 -18.37 -4.08
CA ILE A 288 21.56 -18.94 -4.79
C ILE A 288 20.99 -20.13 -4.04
N ILE A 289 21.84 -21.09 -3.65
CA ILE A 289 21.42 -22.30 -2.97
C ILE A 289 20.81 -21.95 -1.61
N VAL A 290 21.42 -21.03 -0.86
CA VAL A 290 20.89 -20.55 0.44
C VAL A 290 19.47 -20.01 0.27
N ASN A 291 19.25 -19.12 -0.70
CA ASN A 291 17.95 -18.49 -0.93
C ASN A 291 16.90 -19.50 -1.45
N ILE A 292 17.26 -20.38 -2.39
CA ILE A 292 16.35 -21.40 -2.93
C ILE A 292 15.94 -22.41 -1.84
N ILE A 293 16.91 -22.95 -1.10
CA ILE A 293 16.61 -23.90 0.00
C ILE A 293 15.78 -23.22 1.08
N GLY A 294 16.08 -21.96 1.41
CA GLY A 294 15.26 -21.16 2.31
C GLY A 294 13.81 -21.10 1.85
N VAL A 295 13.57 -20.75 0.59
CA VAL A 295 12.21 -20.68 0.04
C VAL A 295 11.52 -22.03 0.07
N ILE A 296 12.20 -23.12 -0.31
CA ILE A 296 11.66 -24.49 -0.25
C ILE A 296 11.26 -24.86 1.19
N LEU A 297 12.10 -24.51 2.17
CA LEU A 297 11.84 -24.77 3.58
C LEU A 297 10.60 -24.03 4.07
N PHE A 298 10.42 -22.77 3.69
CA PHE A 298 9.34 -21.91 4.19
C PHE A 298 8.03 -21.99 3.39
N PHE A 299 8.10 -22.39 2.11
CA PHE A 299 6.94 -22.53 1.22
C PHE A 299 5.75 -23.30 1.83
N PRO A 300 5.92 -24.51 2.41
CA PRO A 300 4.80 -25.26 2.98
C PRO A 300 4.20 -24.60 4.23
N PHE A 301 4.96 -23.73 4.90
CA PHE A 301 4.53 -23.06 6.13
C PHE A 301 3.85 -21.72 5.89
N ILE A 302 3.88 -21.15 4.68
CA ILE A 302 3.24 -19.84 4.38
C ILE A 302 1.80 -19.78 4.89
N ASN A 303 1.00 -20.81 4.63
CA ASN A 303 -0.40 -20.86 5.06
C ASN A 303 -0.53 -20.94 6.60
N LYS A 304 0.33 -21.73 7.25
CA LYS A 304 0.34 -21.90 8.72
C LYS A 304 0.78 -20.61 9.43
N ILE A 305 1.84 -19.97 8.93
CA ILE A 305 2.35 -18.69 9.46
C ILE A 305 1.29 -17.60 9.28
N THR A 306 0.60 -17.57 8.15
CA THR A 306 -0.51 -16.63 7.90
C THR A 306 -1.67 -16.87 8.89
N SER A 307 -2.09 -18.12 9.08
CA SER A 307 -3.18 -18.47 10.00
C SER A 307 -2.83 -18.14 11.46
N TYR A 308 -1.61 -18.48 11.89
CA TYR A 308 -1.11 -18.13 13.22
C TYR A 308 -1.04 -16.62 13.44
N SER A 309 -0.61 -15.87 12.42
CA SER A 309 -0.57 -14.40 12.43
C SER A 309 -1.98 -13.80 12.58
N HIS A 310 -3.00 -14.38 11.93
CA HIS A 310 -4.40 -14.00 12.11
C HIS A 310 -4.95 -14.37 13.50
N GLN A 311 -4.52 -15.50 14.09
CA GLN A 311 -4.93 -15.87 15.44
C GLN A 311 -4.33 -14.93 16.51
N LEU A 312 -3.09 -14.45 16.31
CA LEU A 312 -2.50 -13.42 17.17
C LEU A 312 -3.23 -12.07 17.05
N LEU A 313 -3.70 -11.72 15.85
CA LEU A 313 -4.58 -10.57 15.61
C LEU A 313 -5.90 -10.67 16.38
N MET A 314 -6.54 -11.84 16.37
CA MET A 314 -7.83 -12.06 17.03
C MET A 314 -7.73 -12.25 18.56
N LYS A 315 -6.62 -12.80 19.07
CA LYS A 315 -6.39 -12.98 20.51
C LYS A 315 -6.08 -11.69 21.24
N LYS A 316 -5.52 -10.70 20.53
CA LYS A 316 -5.53 -9.32 21.02
C LYS A 316 -6.94 -8.81 20.81
N LYS A 317 -7.84 -9.10 21.78
CA LYS A 317 -9.10 -8.35 21.93
C LYS A 317 -8.72 -6.90 21.68
N ILE A 318 -9.23 -6.32 20.59
CA ILE A 318 -9.24 -4.89 20.42
C ILE A 318 -10.20 -4.41 21.50
N THR A 319 -9.67 -4.25 22.71
CA THR A 319 -10.19 -3.31 23.68
C THR A 319 -10.26 -1.99 22.92
N THR A 320 -11.48 -1.60 22.60
CA THR A 320 -11.98 -0.22 22.64
C THR A 320 -10.90 0.79 23.07
N ASP A 321 -10.69 1.82 22.24
CA ASP A 321 -9.78 2.97 22.44
C ASP A 321 -8.39 2.93 21.81
N LYS A 322 -8.16 2.09 20.78
CA LYS A 322 -7.11 2.43 19.80
C LYS A 322 -7.73 2.64 18.44
N LYS A 323 -8.00 3.93 18.21
CA LYS A 323 -8.05 4.60 16.91
C LYS A 323 -7.29 3.76 15.88
N VAL A 324 -7.94 3.48 14.76
CA VAL A 324 -7.23 3.04 13.58
C VAL A 324 -6.41 4.25 13.13
N GLU A 325 -5.25 4.44 13.75
CA GLU A 325 -4.28 5.47 13.41
C GLU A 325 -3.67 5.10 12.06
N PHE A 326 -4.40 5.43 10.99
CA PHE A 326 -3.87 5.55 9.65
C PHE A 326 -3.10 6.86 9.56
N PHE A 327 -1.90 6.88 10.14
CA PHE A 327 -0.99 8.00 9.94
C PHE A 327 -0.46 7.98 8.51
N SER A 328 -0.75 9.09 7.84
CA SER A 328 -0.21 9.59 6.59
C SER A 328 1.30 9.33 6.46
N ILE A 329 1.67 8.35 5.63
CA ILE A 329 2.95 8.43 4.94
C ILE A 329 2.72 9.45 3.82
N PRO A 330 3.61 10.44 3.61
CA PRO A 330 3.54 11.28 2.44
C PRO A 330 3.78 10.35 1.25
N PHE A 331 2.70 9.91 0.59
CA PHE A 331 2.77 9.56 -0.80
C PHE A 331 3.49 10.76 -1.43
N GLY A 332 4.50 10.55 -2.29
CA GLY A 332 5.11 11.69 -2.98
C GLY A 332 4.06 12.53 -3.74
N THR A 333 4.48 13.40 -4.64
CA THR A 333 3.57 14.28 -5.41
C THR A 333 2.55 13.57 -6.34
N ASN A 334 2.27 12.28 -6.18
CA ASN A 334 1.25 11.53 -6.92
C ASN A 334 -0.15 11.82 -6.37
N SER A 335 -0.77 12.89 -6.88
CA SER A 335 -2.17 13.28 -6.68
C SER A 335 -3.17 12.13 -6.87
N ASP A 336 -2.89 11.22 -7.80
CA ASP A 336 -3.83 10.13 -8.14
C ASP A 336 -4.02 9.09 -7.02
N LEU A 337 -3.00 8.89 -6.17
CA LEU A 337 -3.13 7.95 -5.05
C LEU A 337 -3.99 8.53 -3.93
N TYR A 338 -3.84 9.84 -3.68
CA TYR A 338 -4.68 10.57 -2.73
C TYR A 338 -6.15 10.59 -3.18
N ARG A 339 -6.39 10.85 -4.47
CA ARG A 339 -7.72 10.85 -5.07
C ARG A 339 -8.42 9.50 -4.93
N ASN A 340 -7.71 8.40 -5.15
CA ASN A 340 -8.27 7.06 -5.03
C ASN A 340 -8.65 6.69 -3.58
N GLU A 341 -7.86 7.12 -2.59
CA GLU A 341 -8.20 6.90 -1.19
C GLU A 341 -9.41 7.74 -0.75
N ALA A 342 -9.47 9.03 -1.15
CA ALA A 342 -10.65 9.86 -0.92
C ALA A 342 -11.92 9.25 -1.53
N ASN A 343 -11.85 8.81 -2.79
CA ASN A 343 -12.99 8.21 -3.48
C ASN A 343 -13.52 6.94 -2.79
N LYS A 344 -12.64 6.09 -2.25
CA LYS A 344 -13.09 4.92 -1.46
C LYS A 344 -13.85 5.34 -0.21
N LYS A 345 -13.37 6.36 0.51
CA LYS A 345 -14.06 6.87 1.71
C LYS A 345 -15.43 7.45 1.34
N MET A 346 -15.52 8.16 0.22
CA MET A 346 -16.80 8.69 -0.30
C MET A 346 -17.79 7.58 -0.67
N ILE A 347 -17.32 6.50 -1.28
CA ILE A 347 -18.15 5.32 -1.59
C ILE A 347 -18.69 4.68 -0.31
N ASN A 348 -17.89 4.59 0.75
CA ASN A 348 -18.35 4.05 2.03
C ASN A 348 -19.44 4.94 2.67
N LEU A 349 -19.22 6.26 2.73
CA LEU A 349 -20.22 7.22 3.24
C LEU A 349 -21.53 7.16 2.43
N ALA A 350 -21.45 7.08 1.10
CA ALA A 350 -22.61 6.91 0.24
C ALA A 350 -23.34 5.58 0.47
N GLY A 351 -22.59 4.52 0.77
CA GLY A 351 -23.13 3.23 1.19
C GLY A 351 -23.88 3.32 2.53
N THR A 352 -23.32 4.04 3.51
CA THR A 352 -23.96 4.30 4.80
C THR A 352 -25.27 5.10 4.62
N ALA A 353 -25.25 6.18 3.85
CA ALA A 353 -26.42 6.98 3.52
C ALA A 353 -27.54 6.15 2.87
N ARG A 354 -27.19 5.23 1.95
CA ARG A 354 -28.15 4.30 1.35
C ARG A 354 -28.77 3.34 2.37
N GLN A 355 -27.96 2.80 3.28
CA GLN A 355 -28.47 1.91 4.34
C GLN A 355 -29.39 2.65 5.32
N ILE A 356 -29.07 3.91 5.62
CA ILE A 356 -29.90 4.80 6.43
C ILE A 356 -31.27 4.98 5.76
N VAL A 357 -31.30 5.44 4.51
CA VAL A 357 -32.53 5.65 3.75
C VAL A 357 -33.36 4.37 3.69
N HIS A 358 -32.74 3.23 3.37
CA HIS A 358 -33.43 1.94 3.34
C HIS A 358 -34.05 1.57 4.71
N THR A 359 -33.33 1.82 5.80
CA THR A 359 -33.81 1.53 7.16
C THR A 359 -34.98 2.43 7.55
N LEU A 360 -34.92 3.72 7.22
CA LEU A 360 -36.03 4.66 7.43
C LEU A 360 -37.30 4.23 6.71
N GLY A 361 -37.18 3.75 5.47
CA GLY A 361 -38.32 3.24 4.70
C GLY A 361 -39.05 2.10 5.39
N ARG A 362 -38.30 1.19 6.03
CA ARG A 362 -38.88 0.08 6.81
C ARG A 362 -39.62 0.55 8.06
N MET A 363 -39.22 1.68 8.66
CA MET A 363 -39.85 2.26 9.85
C MET A 363 -41.24 2.85 9.57
N ILE A 364 -41.57 3.18 8.30
CA ILE A 364 -42.86 3.77 7.92
C ILE A 364 -44.00 2.76 8.12
N THR A 365 -43.79 1.51 7.70
CA THR A 365 -44.82 0.46 7.62
C THR A 365 -44.70 -0.62 8.69
N GLU A 366 -43.56 -0.71 9.38
CA GLU A 366 -43.39 -1.67 10.48
C GLU A 366 -44.42 -1.39 11.60
N SER A 367 -44.96 -2.44 12.22
CA SER A 367 -45.90 -2.32 13.35
C SER A 367 -45.31 -2.87 14.65
N ASP A 368 -44.37 -3.80 14.56
CA ASP A 368 -43.69 -4.47 15.66
C ASP A 368 -42.76 -3.51 16.44
N GLU A 369 -42.91 -3.44 17.77
CA GLU A 369 -42.10 -2.55 18.61
C GLU A 369 -40.65 -3.01 18.76
N ASP A 370 -40.40 -4.31 18.83
CA ASP A 370 -39.06 -4.87 18.99
C ASP A 370 -38.23 -4.58 17.72
N LYS A 371 -38.84 -4.76 16.54
CA LYS A 371 -38.19 -4.41 15.26
C LYS A 371 -37.90 -2.92 15.14
N MET A 372 -38.78 -2.05 15.64
CA MET A 372 -38.55 -0.62 15.65
C MET A 372 -37.38 -0.21 16.55
N ILE A 373 -37.18 -0.89 17.68
CA ILE A 373 -36.00 -0.70 18.53
C ILE A 373 -34.75 -1.07 17.75
N ILE A 374 -34.75 -2.23 17.08
CA ILE A 374 -33.63 -2.70 16.24
C ILE A 374 -33.32 -1.71 15.11
N PHE A 375 -34.33 -1.21 14.39
CA PHE A 375 -34.11 -0.23 13.31
C PHE A 375 -33.53 1.08 13.85
N ARG A 376 -34.02 1.56 15.00
CA ARG A 376 -33.48 2.76 15.63
C ARG A 376 -32.03 2.57 16.07
N GLU A 377 -31.69 1.44 16.69
CA GLU A 377 -30.31 1.11 17.04
C GLU A 377 -29.42 1.03 15.80
N ARG A 378 -29.93 0.48 14.70
CA ARG A 378 -29.20 0.46 13.42
C ARG A 378 -28.97 1.86 12.86
N ILE A 379 -29.94 2.77 12.94
CA ILE A 379 -29.75 4.18 12.56
C ILE A 379 -28.66 4.85 13.39
N TYR A 380 -28.66 4.67 14.72
CA TYR A 380 -27.60 5.22 15.58
C TYR A 380 -26.22 4.63 15.28
N GLN A 381 -26.14 3.34 14.93
CA GLN A 381 -24.88 2.73 14.50
C GLN A 381 -24.39 3.32 13.18
N LEU A 382 -25.30 3.49 12.21
CA LEU A 382 -24.97 4.02 10.89
C LEU A 382 -24.57 5.50 10.94
N GLU A 383 -25.22 6.32 11.78
CA GLU A 383 -24.82 7.71 11.98
C GLU A 383 -23.42 7.79 12.59
N LYS A 384 -23.15 7.02 13.64
CA LYS A 384 -21.80 6.95 14.22
C LYS A 384 -20.74 6.46 13.22
N GLU A 385 -21.07 5.44 12.41
CA GLU A 385 -20.21 4.98 11.32
C GLU A 385 -19.96 6.11 10.29
N GLY A 386 -20.95 6.98 10.05
CA GLY A 386 -20.85 8.17 9.20
C GLY A 386 -19.95 9.26 9.77
N ASP A 387 -20.13 9.63 11.05
CA ASP A 387 -19.31 10.61 11.77
C ASP A 387 -17.84 10.22 11.79
N ASP A 388 -17.57 8.96 12.17
CA ASP A 388 -16.21 8.42 12.22
C ASP A 388 -15.54 8.52 10.84
N LEU A 389 -16.30 8.24 9.75
CA LEU A 389 -15.82 8.38 8.38
C LEU A 389 -15.63 9.83 7.95
N GLU A 390 -16.47 10.78 8.38
CA GLU A 390 -16.34 12.20 8.05
C GLU A 390 -15.08 12.80 8.70
N ILE A 391 -14.85 12.51 9.98
CA ILE A 391 -13.62 12.91 10.70
C ILE A 391 -12.39 12.35 9.96
N GLU A 392 -12.44 11.08 9.59
CA GLU A 392 -11.39 10.41 8.83
C GLU A 392 -11.11 11.02 7.45
N VAL A 393 -12.11 11.60 6.80
CA VAL A 393 -11.97 12.30 5.52
C VAL A 393 -11.36 13.67 5.75
N ASN A 394 -11.82 14.40 6.78
CA ASN A 394 -11.30 15.70 7.13
C ASN A 394 -9.82 15.65 7.57
N ASP A 395 -9.44 14.67 8.39
CA ASP A 395 -8.04 14.44 8.79
C ASP A 395 -7.17 14.14 7.58
N PHE A 396 -7.65 13.27 6.67
CA PHE A 396 -6.95 12.95 5.43
C PHE A 396 -6.74 14.20 4.54
N ILE A 397 -7.76 15.05 4.42
CA ILE A 397 -7.67 16.28 3.61
C ILE A 397 -6.75 17.30 4.28
N ASN A 398 -6.77 17.42 5.61
CA ASN A 398 -5.86 18.28 6.36
C ASN A 398 -4.40 17.87 6.16
N ASP A 399 -4.09 16.57 6.26
CA ASP A 399 -2.75 16.02 6.00
C ASP A 399 -2.28 16.34 4.58
N ILE A 400 -3.17 16.24 3.59
CA ILE A 400 -2.87 16.56 2.19
C ILE A 400 -2.67 18.07 1.98
N SER A 401 -3.47 18.91 2.63
CA SER A 401 -3.41 20.37 2.48
C SER A 401 -2.09 20.97 3.00
N SER A 402 -1.40 20.25 3.88
CA SER A 402 -0.07 20.59 4.39
C SER A 402 1.06 20.32 3.38
N LEU A 403 0.78 19.55 2.31
CA LEU A 403 1.68 19.31 1.20
C LEU A 403 1.52 20.43 0.17
N ASP A 404 2.62 20.95 -0.36
CA ASP A 404 2.67 22.05 -1.33
C ASP A 404 2.06 21.62 -2.69
N LEU A 405 0.73 21.57 -2.77
CA LEU A 405 -0.01 21.07 -3.92
C LEU A 405 -0.32 22.17 -4.96
N PRO A 406 -0.30 21.84 -6.27
CA PRO A 406 -0.78 22.74 -7.33
C PRO A 406 -2.23 23.19 -7.10
N ASN A 407 -2.58 24.40 -7.56
CA ASN A 407 -3.90 25.03 -7.31
C ASN A 407 -5.11 24.20 -7.76
N GLU A 408 -4.98 23.38 -8.80
CA GLU A 408 -6.06 22.50 -9.30
C GLU A 408 -6.48 21.45 -8.24
N ASN A 409 -5.54 20.96 -7.41
CA ASN A 409 -5.84 19.95 -6.39
C ASN A 409 -6.54 20.53 -5.15
N ARG A 410 -6.42 21.84 -4.88
CA ARG A 410 -7.08 22.49 -3.72
C ARG A 410 -8.60 22.60 -3.90
N LEU A 411 -9.05 22.89 -5.11
CA LEU A 411 -10.49 22.94 -5.45
C LEU A 411 -11.15 21.57 -5.32
N GLU A 412 -10.45 20.51 -5.73
CA GLU A 412 -10.92 19.11 -5.62
C GLU A 412 -11.05 18.69 -4.14
N LEU A 413 -10.09 19.03 -3.29
CA LEU A 413 -10.14 18.73 -1.85
C LEU A 413 -11.33 19.42 -1.14
N HIS A 414 -11.61 20.69 -1.45
CA HIS A 414 -12.78 21.38 -0.88
C HIS A 414 -14.10 20.76 -1.31
N GLN A 415 -14.19 20.26 -2.55
CA GLN A 415 -15.38 19.57 -3.04
C GLN A 415 -15.56 18.22 -2.33
N LEU A 416 -14.48 17.50 -1.99
CA LEU A 416 -14.54 16.28 -1.19
C LEU A 416 -15.03 16.52 0.25
N ILE A 417 -14.57 17.59 0.91
CA ILE A 417 -15.11 18.00 2.23
C ILE A 417 -16.62 18.26 2.11
N THR A 418 -17.02 19.04 1.10
CA THR A 418 -18.42 19.40 0.89
C THR A 418 -19.29 18.16 0.65
N LEU A 419 -18.79 17.19 -0.13
CA LEU A 419 -19.47 15.92 -0.38
C LEU A 419 -19.61 15.10 0.92
N SER A 420 -18.53 15.00 1.71
CA SER A 420 -18.54 14.25 2.97
C SER A 420 -19.58 14.79 3.95
N HIS A 421 -19.65 16.11 4.10
CA HIS A 421 -20.62 16.79 4.95
C HIS A 421 -22.06 16.51 4.51
N HIS A 422 -22.36 16.58 3.20
CA HIS A 422 -23.71 16.28 2.73
C HIS A 422 -24.14 14.82 2.98
N LEU A 423 -23.20 13.88 2.93
CA LEU A 423 -23.47 12.46 3.21
C LEU A 423 -23.60 12.17 4.71
N GLU A 424 -22.80 12.81 5.56
CA GLU A 424 -22.92 12.72 7.01
C GLU A 424 -24.28 13.25 7.50
N SER A 425 -24.68 14.42 7.01
CA SER A 425 -25.94 15.07 7.44
C SER A 425 -27.18 14.22 7.18
N VAL A 426 -27.10 13.23 6.28
CA VAL A 426 -28.16 12.22 6.09
C VAL A 426 -28.38 11.39 7.36
N GLY A 427 -27.32 10.97 8.06
CA GLY A 427 -27.40 10.25 9.33
C GLY A 427 -27.99 11.11 10.44
N ASP A 428 -27.54 12.36 10.49
CA ASP A 428 -27.94 13.37 11.45
C ASP A 428 -29.44 13.70 11.38
N ILE A 429 -29.97 13.81 10.16
CA ILE A 429 -31.41 13.95 9.89
C ILE A 429 -32.15 12.63 10.18
N ALA A 430 -31.56 11.48 9.87
CA ALA A 430 -32.18 10.18 10.12
C ALA A 430 -32.41 9.90 11.61
N ILE A 431 -31.53 10.38 12.50
CA ILE A 431 -31.76 10.34 13.94
C ILE A 431 -33.03 11.12 14.29
N LYS A 432 -33.21 12.34 13.74
CA LYS A 432 -34.40 13.18 13.98
C LYS A 432 -35.67 12.44 13.54
N ILE A 433 -35.65 11.84 12.35
CA ILE A 433 -36.75 11.02 11.82
C ILE A 433 -37.05 9.83 12.76
N ALA A 434 -36.02 9.08 13.17
CA ALA A 434 -36.18 7.92 14.04
C ALA A 434 -36.76 8.30 15.42
N VAL A 435 -36.37 9.45 15.96
CA VAL A 435 -36.94 10.02 17.20
C VAL A 435 -38.41 10.39 17.01
N ILE A 436 -38.79 10.98 15.87
CA ILE A 436 -40.20 11.33 15.60
C ILE A 436 -41.06 10.08 15.47
N HIS A 437 -40.59 9.04 14.77
CA HIS A 437 -41.29 7.75 14.71
C HIS A 437 -41.52 7.15 16.10
N ARG A 438 -40.55 7.27 17.01
CA ARG A 438 -40.70 6.84 18.42
C ARG A 438 -41.75 7.69 19.16
N LYS A 439 -41.63 9.02 19.10
CA LYS A 439 -42.55 9.94 19.79
C LYS A 439 -44.00 9.73 19.34
N ARG A 440 -44.23 9.64 18.03
CA ARG A 440 -45.52 9.34 17.41
C ARG A 440 -46.16 8.07 17.99
N ARG A 441 -45.37 6.99 18.17
CA ARG A 441 -45.87 5.74 18.75
C ARG A 441 -46.22 5.87 20.22
N LEU A 442 -45.35 6.47 21.02
CA LEU A 442 -45.58 6.68 22.45
C LEU A 442 -46.84 7.50 22.74
N THR A 443 -47.17 8.44 21.85
CA THR A 443 -48.39 9.25 21.94
C THR A 443 -49.60 8.67 21.20
N ASN A 444 -49.48 7.45 20.65
CA ASN A 444 -50.51 6.80 19.83
C ASN A 444 -51.05 7.68 18.68
N SER A 445 -50.17 8.49 18.09
CA SER A 445 -50.52 9.42 17.02
C SER A 445 -50.73 8.70 15.68
N TYR A 446 -51.95 8.77 15.18
CA TYR A 446 -52.38 8.13 13.95
C TYR A 446 -52.08 8.99 12.72
N PHE A 447 -51.60 8.35 11.64
CA PHE A 447 -51.51 8.93 10.30
C PHE A 447 -52.55 8.26 9.40
N THR A 448 -53.24 9.03 8.57
CA THR A 448 -54.21 8.49 7.61
C THR A 448 -53.50 7.61 6.56
N PRO A 449 -54.22 6.73 5.84
CA PRO A 449 -53.63 5.95 4.74
C PRO A 449 -52.94 6.86 3.71
N LYS A 450 -53.61 7.94 3.31
CA LYS A 450 -53.07 8.91 2.35
C LYS A 450 -51.79 9.60 2.82
N MET A 451 -51.70 9.94 4.12
CA MET A 451 -50.48 10.47 4.72
C MET A 451 -49.32 9.47 4.64
N ARG A 452 -49.58 8.18 4.89
CA ARG A 452 -48.57 7.11 4.75
C ARG A 452 -48.14 6.94 3.30
N ASP A 453 -49.06 7.02 2.34
CA ASP A 453 -48.75 6.90 0.92
C ASP A 453 -47.76 7.98 0.47
N TYR A 454 -47.92 9.23 0.93
CA TYR A 454 -46.95 10.29 0.67
C TYR A 454 -45.58 10.01 1.29
N LEU A 455 -45.50 9.47 2.52
CA LEU A 455 -44.22 9.09 3.13
C LEU A 455 -43.52 7.97 2.34
N VAL A 456 -44.28 6.97 1.88
CA VAL A 456 -43.76 5.89 1.03
C VAL A 456 -43.29 6.45 -0.32
N SER A 457 -44.00 7.42 -0.89
CA SER A 457 -43.59 8.09 -2.14
C SER A 457 -42.29 8.88 -1.96
N LEU A 458 -42.16 9.65 -0.87
CA LEU A 458 -40.93 10.37 -0.53
C LEU A 458 -39.76 9.39 -0.34
N GLN A 459 -39.97 8.32 0.42
CA GLN A 459 -38.99 7.26 0.62
C GLN A 459 -38.52 6.63 -0.71
N SER A 460 -39.45 6.33 -1.61
CA SER A 460 -39.13 5.76 -2.93
C SER A 460 -38.23 6.70 -3.74
N SER A 461 -38.53 8.00 -3.72
CA SER A 461 -37.67 9.01 -4.36
C SER A 461 -36.29 9.12 -3.71
N LEU A 462 -36.17 8.98 -2.38
CA LEU A 462 -34.87 8.94 -1.69
C LEU A 462 -34.07 7.67 -2.04
N ASP A 463 -34.70 6.51 -2.15
CA ASP A 463 -34.05 5.27 -2.60
C ASP A 463 -33.51 5.41 -4.04
N GLN A 464 -34.26 6.09 -4.92
CA GLN A 464 -33.78 6.44 -6.27
C GLN A 464 -32.60 7.42 -6.19
N ALA A 465 -32.69 8.47 -5.38
CA ALA A 465 -31.62 9.46 -5.21
C ALA A 465 -30.30 8.82 -4.74
N THR A 466 -30.35 7.92 -3.75
CA THR A 466 -29.16 7.20 -3.27
C THR A 466 -28.61 6.19 -4.27
N THR A 467 -29.47 5.62 -5.13
CA THR A 467 -29.04 4.72 -6.21
C THR A 467 -28.26 5.49 -7.28
N VAL A 468 -28.80 6.62 -7.75
CA VAL A 468 -28.13 7.52 -8.70
C VAL A 468 -26.83 8.06 -8.10
N LEU A 469 -26.82 8.43 -6.82
CA LEU A 469 -25.61 8.88 -6.12
C LEU A 469 -24.49 7.83 -6.15
N ASN A 470 -24.82 6.57 -5.85
CA ASN A 470 -23.86 5.48 -5.88
C ASN A 470 -23.39 5.14 -7.30
N GLN A 471 -24.24 5.30 -8.32
CA GLN A 471 -23.83 5.15 -9.72
C GLN A 471 -22.84 6.26 -10.12
N ASN A 472 -23.13 7.50 -9.76
CA ASN A 472 -22.29 8.67 -10.06
C ASN A 472 -20.90 8.60 -9.43
N LEU A 473 -20.75 7.90 -8.29
CA LEU A 473 -19.45 7.66 -7.67
C LEU A 473 -18.63 6.56 -8.37
N ASN A 474 -19.27 5.68 -9.15
CA ASN A 474 -18.63 4.50 -9.73
C ASN A 474 -18.42 4.59 -11.26
N ASP A 475 -19.18 5.42 -11.97
CA ASP A 475 -19.19 5.47 -13.44
C ASP A 475 -18.59 6.77 -14.01
N ASN A 476 -18.08 6.71 -15.26
CA ASN A 476 -17.43 7.83 -15.94
C ASN A 476 -18.36 8.64 -16.87
N ASP A 477 -19.61 8.22 -17.07
CA ASP A 477 -20.59 8.90 -17.96
C ASP A 477 -21.48 9.89 -17.16
N LEU A 478 -21.06 11.15 -17.08
CA LEU A 478 -21.50 12.10 -16.06
C LEU A 478 -22.62 13.08 -16.48
N GLU A 479 -22.89 13.18 -17.78
CA GLU A 479 -23.78 14.22 -18.32
C GLU A 479 -25.27 13.84 -18.25
N LEU A 480 -25.56 12.54 -18.28
CA LEU A 480 -26.92 12.00 -18.18
C LEU A 480 -27.44 11.98 -16.73
N SER A 481 -26.53 11.93 -15.74
CA SER A 481 -26.91 11.62 -14.36
C SER A 481 -27.26 12.83 -13.49
N ILE A 482 -26.80 14.05 -13.79
CA ILE A 482 -27.26 15.27 -13.08
C ILE A 482 -28.75 15.51 -13.34
N LYS A 483 -29.18 15.38 -14.60
CA LYS A 483 -30.57 15.62 -14.99
C LYS A 483 -31.50 14.65 -14.26
N GLU A 484 -31.06 13.41 -14.08
CA GLU A 484 -31.80 12.42 -13.30
C GLU A 484 -31.91 12.82 -11.82
N ALA A 485 -30.79 13.19 -11.18
CA ALA A 485 -30.80 13.68 -9.80
C ALA A 485 -31.67 14.95 -9.62
N GLU A 486 -31.65 15.88 -10.57
CA GLU A 486 -32.50 17.09 -10.54
C GLU A 486 -33.99 16.77 -10.70
N ASN A 487 -34.33 15.80 -11.54
CA ASN A 487 -35.72 15.35 -11.70
C ASN A 487 -36.24 14.65 -10.45
N ILE A 488 -35.40 13.83 -9.79
CA ILE A 488 -35.73 13.19 -8.52
C ILE A 488 -35.97 14.27 -7.45
N GLU A 489 -35.10 15.27 -7.35
CA GLU A 489 -35.24 16.37 -6.38
C GLU A 489 -36.52 17.20 -6.62
N LYS A 490 -36.85 17.50 -7.88
CA LYS A 490 -38.14 18.14 -8.22
C LYS A 490 -39.33 17.29 -7.80
N THR A 491 -39.22 15.97 -7.94
CA THR A 491 -40.26 15.02 -7.52
C THR A 491 -40.42 15.02 -6.00
N ILE A 492 -39.33 15.00 -5.23
CA ILE A 492 -39.34 15.11 -3.76
C ILE A 492 -40.03 16.40 -3.33
N ASN A 493 -39.62 17.54 -3.90
CA ASN A 493 -40.20 18.86 -3.63
C ASN A 493 -41.70 18.94 -3.93
N SER A 494 -42.13 18.35 -5.06
CA SER A 494 -43.55 18.31 -5.42
C SER A 494 -44.36 17.44 -4.47
N THR A 495 -43.85 16.24 -4.14
CA THR A 495 -44.47 15.30 -3.19
C THR A 495 -44.58 15.92 -1.80
N TYR A 496 -43.55 16.65 -1.34
CA TYR A 496 -43.58 17.39 -0.08
C TYR A 496 -44.71 18.43 -0.06
N LYS A 497 -44.83 19.26 -1.10
CA LYS A 497 -45.88 20.28 -1.20
C LYS A 497 -47.28 19.66 -1.23
N ASP A 498 -47.45 18.55 -1.95
CA ASP A 498 -48.72 17.84 -2.00
C ASP A 498 -49.09 17.19 -0.66
N ALA A 499 -48.10 16.63 0.04
CA ALA A 499 -48.28 16.07 1.38
C ALA A 499 -48.65 17.17 2.41
N ASP A 500 -48.03 18.34 2.32
CA ASP A 500 -48.31 19.47 3.19
C ASP A 500 -49.71 20.08 2.94
N ASN A 501 -50.07 20.24 1.67
CA ASN A 501 -51.42 20.67 1.28
C ASN A 501 -52.48 19.65 1.71
N ASN A 502 -52.16 18.35 1.66
CA ASN A 502 -53.05 17.31 2.17
C ASN A 502 -53.19 17.40 3.69
N LEU A 503 -52.10 17.61 4.43
CA LEU A 503 -52.12 17.79 5.88
C LEU A 503 -53.07 18.93 6.28
N LEU A 504 -52.97 20.11 5.67
CA LEU A 504 -53.84 21.25 5.96
C LEU A 504 -55.33 20.90 5.76
N ARG A 505 -55.66 20.25 4.65
CA ARG A 505 -57.04 19.81 4.37
C ARG A 505 -57.54 18.76 5.38
N THR A 506 -56.67 17.87 5.82
CA THR A 506 -57.00 16.82 6.80
C THR A 506 -57.20 17.38 8.20
N ILE A 507 -56.46 18.44 8.59
CA ILE A 507 -56.71 19.19 9.82
C ILE A 507 -58.12 19.80 9.80
N ASP A 508 -58.50 20.46 8.71
CA ASP A 508 -59.78 21.16 8.59
C ASP A 508 -61.00 20.23 8.47
N LYS A 509 -60.85 19.09 7.76
CA LYS A 509 -61.98 18.22 7.40
C LYS A 509 -62.12 16.95 8.24
N GLU A 510 -61.03 16.42 8.78
CA GLU A 510 -61.02 15.09 9.43
C GLU A 510 -60.73 15.18 10.94
N ASN A 511 -60.71 16.39 11.52
CA ASN A 511 -60.41 16.63 12.95
C ASN A 511 -59.12 15.91 13.41
N LEU A 512 -58.06 16.00 12.61
CA LEU A 512 -56.78 15.39 12.93
C LEU A 512 -56.22 15.98 14.23
N ASN A 513 -55.82 15.12 15.17
CA ASN A 513 -55.18 15.55 16.42
C ASN A 513 -53.91 16.39 16.12
N ALA A 514 -53.76 17.51 16.83
CA ALA A 514 -52.61 18.41 16.74
C ALA A 514 -51.25 17.68 16.83
N LEU A 515 -51.12 16.66 17.70
CA LEU A 515 -49.89 15.88 17.80
C LEU A 515 -49.61 15.06 16.52
N SER A 516 -50.64 14.44 15.94
CA SER A 516 -50.51 13.72 14.66
C SER A 516 -50.10 14.67 13.53
N ALA A 517 -50.71 15.85 13.48
CA ALA A 517 -50.37 16.86 12.49
C ALA A 517 -48.91 17.33 12.63
N MET A 518 -48.47 17.61 13.86
CA MET A 518 -47.12 18.05 14.18
C MET A 518 -46.07 17.02 13.76
N TYR A 519 -46.19 15.76 14.22
CA TYR A 519 -45.22 14.71 13.87
C TYR A 519 -45.19 14.43 12.36
N TYR A 520 -46.33 14.50 11.68
CA TYR A 520 -46.36 14.31 10.24
C TYR A 520 -45.64 15.45 9.50
N LYS A 521 -45.91 16.70 9.89
CA LYS A 521 -45.25 17.89 9.33
C LYS A 521 -43.74 17.83 9.50
N GLU A 522 -43.26 17.48 10.69
CA GLU A 522 -41.83 17.30 10.97
C GLU A 522 -41.22 16.18 10.11
N LEU A 523 -41.91 15.04 9.96
CA LEU A 523 -41.42 13.95 9.12
C LEU A 523 -41.28 14.37 7.66
N ILE A 524 -42.35 14.89 7.03
CA ILE A 524 -42.26 15.26 5.61
C ILE A 524 -41.20 16.33 5.36
N GLN A 525 -40.97 17.23 6.31
CA GLN A 525 -39.90 18.23 6.25
C GLN A 525 -38.51 17.58 6.33
N HIS A 526 -38.28 16.62 7.23
CA HIS A 526 -36.99 15.93 7.29
C HIS A 526 -36.74 15.00 6.09
N TYR A 527 -37.77 14.38 5.54
CA TYR A 527 -37.65 13.61 4.29
C TYR A 527 -37.28 14.51 3.10
N GLU A 528 -37.80 15.73 3.03
CA GLU A 528 -37.41 16.71 2.01
C GLU A 528 -35.97 17.18 2.22
N GLN A 529 -35.56 17.49 3.46
CA GLN A 529 -34.18 17.83 3.79
C GLN A 529 -33.19 16.71 3.40
N LEU A 530 -33.55 15.43 3.60
CA LEU A 530 -32.73 14.30 3.13
C LEU A 530 -32.54 14.34 1.61
N GLY A 531 -33.60 14.62 0.84
CA GLY A 531 -33.53 14.78 -0.61
C GLY A 531 -32.58 15.89 -1.00
N ASP A 532 -32.70 17.02 -0.34
CA ASP A 532 -31.91 18.23 -0.56
C ASP A 532 -30.40 17.97 -0.36
N HIS A 533 -30.02 17.25 0.70
CA HIS A 533 -28.64 16.83 0.95
C HIS A 533 -28.13 15.81 -0.09
N LEU A 534 -28.94 14.81 -0.46
CA LEU A 534 -28.57 13.83 -1.50
C LEU A 534 -28.42 14.48 -2.89
N TYR A 535 -29.24 15.47 -3.21
CA TYR A 535 -29.12 16.25 -4.45
C TYR A 535 -27.83 17.09 -4.46
N ARG A 536 -27.52 17.78 -3.36
CA ARG A 536 -26.27 18.56 -3.24
C ARG A 536 -25.02 17.67 -3.30
N ALA A 537 -25.07 16.48 -2.71
CA ALA A 537 -24.01 15.48 -2.83
C ALA A 537 -23.81 15.04 -4.29
N ASN A 538 -24.89 14.68 -5.00
CA ASN A 538 -24.84 14.37 -6.44
C ASN A 538 -24.24 15.51 -7.28
N LYS A 539 -24.68 16.76 -7.04
CA LYS A 539 -24.17 17.94 -7.73
C LYS A 539 -22.68 18.16 -7.49
N THR A 540 -22.19 17.82 -6.30
CA THR A 540 -20.77 17.94 -5.94
C THR A 540 -19.92 16.89 -6.65
N ILE A 541 -20.41 15.64 -6.75
CA ILE A 541 -19.73 14.55 -7.49
C ILE A 541 -19.51 14.92 -8.96
N VAL A 542 -20.50 15.55 -9.60
CA VAL A 542 -20.33 15.87 -11.03
C VAL A 542 -19.38 17.04 -11.25
N LYS A 543 -19.32 18.01 -10.33
CA LYS A 543 -18.29 19.05 -10.37
C LYS A 543 -16.87 18.47 -10.23
N LEU A 544 -16.69 17.45 -9.38
CA LEU A 544 -15.41 16.77 -9.17
C LEU A 544 -14.91 16.06 -10.43
N ASN A 545 -15.81 15.58 -11.30
CA ASN A 545 -15.43 14.79 -12.47
C ASN A 545 -15.39 15.59 -13.79
N GLN A 546 -15.87 16.85 -13.81
CA GLN A 546 -15.76 17.76 -14.96
C GLN A 546 -14.46 18.59 -14.97
N GLN A 547 -13.68 18.52 -13.89
CA GLN A 547 -12.36 19.15 -13.71
C GLN A 547 -11.26 18.12 -13.93
#